data_AF-A0AAU8FRB8-F1
#
_entry.id   AF-A0AAU8FRB8-F1
#
_cell.length_a   1.000
_cell.length_b   1.000
_cell.length_c   1.000
_cell.angle_alpha   90.00
_cell.angle_beta   90.00
_cell.angle_gamma   90.00
#
_symmetry.space_group_name_H-M   'P 1'
#
loop_
_entity.id
_entity.type
_entity.pdbx_description
1 polymer ?
#
loop_
_entity_poly.entity_id
_entity_poly.type
_entity_poly.pdbx_seq_one_letter_code
_entity_poly.pdbx_strand_id
1 'polypeptide(L)' 'MLTSVSGIYENGKITLDEIPVIRKKSKIVVTFLEEMDEPNHPKRRLGGLKGKVGTPDDFNAPLDDLADDML' A
#
# COMPACT_ATOMS: atom_id res chain seq x y z
N MET A 1 15.68 -20.13 -22.10
CA MET A 1 14.49 -19.48 -21.50
C MET A 1 14.73 -19.38 -20.00
N LEU A 2 14.46 -18.22 -19.40
CA LEU A 2 14.51 -18.06 -17.94
C LEU A 2 13.21 -18.59 -17.36
N THR A 3 13.29 -19.25 -16.21
CA THR A 3 12.13 -19.80 -15.50
C THR A 3 12.21 -19.35 -14.06
N SER A 4 11.16 -18.69 -13.58
CA SER A 4 11.01 -18.29 -12.19
C SER A 4 10.06 -19.27 -11.52
N VAL A 5 10.42 -19.72 -10.32
CA VAL A 5 9.60 -20.62 -9.50
C VAL A 5 9.42 -19.96 -8.15
N SER A 6 8.17 -19.92 -7.67
CA SER A 6 7.83 -19.42 -6.34
C SER A 6 8.08 -20.47 -5.26
N GLY A 7 8.24 -20.01 -4.03
CA GLY A 7 8.40 -20.87 -2.89
C GLY A 7 8.53 -20.07 -1.60
N ILE A 8 8.60 -20.81 -0.50
CA ILE A 8 8.69 -20.26 0.85
C ILE A 8 10.13 -20.41 1.34
N TYR A 9 10.66 -19.33 1.90
CA TYR A 9 11.91 -19.36 2.67
C TYR A 9 11.60 -19.34 4.16
N GLU A 10 12.06 -20.35 4.89
CA GLU A 10 11.90 -20.44 6.34
C GLU A 10 13.14 -21.10 6.96
N ASN A 11 13.72 -20.47 7.98
CA ASN A 11 14.84 -21.03 8.76
C ASN A 11 16.04 -21.51 7.91
N GLY A 12 16.40 -20.79 6.86
CA GLY A 12 17.52 -21.16 5.97
C GLY A 12 17.17 -22.23 4.93
N LYS A 13 15.91 -22.70 4.89
CA LYS A 13 15.43 -23.67 3.91
C LYS A 13 14.48 -23.01 2.92
N ILE A 14 14.68 -23.29 1.63
CA ILE A 14 13.78 -22.90 0.55
C ILE A 14 12.95 -24.13 0.17
N THR A 15 11.62 -23.98 0.18
CA THR A 15 10.67 -24.99 -0.30
C THR A 15 9.97 -24.43 -1.53
N LEU A 16 10.17 -25.07 -2.69
CA LEU A 16 9.55 -24.64 -3.94
C LEU A 16 8.11 -25.12 -4.01
N ASP A 17 7.22 -24.29 -4.54
CA ASP A 17 5.80 -24.64 -4.71
C ASP A 17 5.60 -25.64 -5.86
N GLU A 18 6.52 -25.65 -6.83
CA GLU A 18 6.51 -26.54 -7.96
C GLU A 18 7.92 -27.03 -8.32
N ILE A 19 7.98 -28.15 -9.06
CA ILE A 19 9.22 -28.70 -9.59
C ILE A 19 9.47 -28.09 -10.97
N PRO A 20 10.50 -27.24 -11.15
CA PRO A 20 10.81 -26.69 -12.46
C PRO A 20 11.18 -27.80 -13.45
N VAL A 21 10.78 -27.63 -14.72
CA VAL A 21 11.11 -28.56 -15.81
C VAL A 21 12.56 -28.36 -16.29
N ILE A 22 13.54 -28.39 -15.37
CA ILE A 22 14.97 -28.24 -15.65
C ILE A 22 15.66 -29.58 -15.40
N ARG A 23 16.06 -30.25 -16.49
CA ARG A 23 16.67 -31.59 -16.44
C ARG A 23 18.20 -31.59 -16.31
N LYS A 24 18.84 -30.42 -16.42
CA LYS A 24 20.31 -30.29 -16.43
C LYS A 24 20.78 -29.40 -15.28
N LYS A 25 21.96 -29.71 -14.74
CA LYS A 25 22.63 -28.88 -13.73
C LYS A 25 22.76 -27.45 -14.24
N SER A 26 22.23 -26.49 -13.49
CA SER A 26 22.14 -25.09 -13.87
C SER A 26 22.47 -24.21 -12.66
N LYS A 27 23.09 -23.05 -12.90
CA LYS A 27 23.24 -22.02 -11.86
C LYS A 27 21.88 -21.36 -11.63
N ILE A 28 21.58 -21.04 -10.37
CA ILE A 28 20.34 -20.38 -9.98
C ILE A 28 20.64 -19.07 -9.24
N VAL A 29 19.69 -18.15 -9.30
CA VAL A 29 19.64 -16.91 -8.51
C VAL A 29 18.36 -16.96 -7.69
N VAL A 30 18.47 -16.67 -6.39
CA VAL A 30 17.32 -16.61 -5.48
C VAL A 30 17.02 -15.13 -5.22
N THR A 31 15.76 -14.75 -5.37
CA THR A 31 15.28 -13.40 -5.09
C THR A 31 14.28 -13.49 -3.95
N PHE A 32 14.56 -12.79 -2.85
CA PHE A 32 13.63 -12.66 -1.74
C PHE A 32 12.70 -11.49 -2.03
N LEU A 33 11.40 -11.75 -2.02
CA LEU A 33 10.38 -10.73 -2.14
C LEU A 33 9.97 -10.34 -0.72
N GLU A 34 10.25 -9.10 -0.34
CA GLU A 34 9.73 -8.54 0.90
C GLU A 34 8.29 -8.09 0.65
N GLU A 35 7.35 -8.60 1.44
CA GLU A 35 6.03 -7.99 1.50
C GLU A 35 6.21 -6.62 2.13
N MET A 36 5.91 -5.56 1.35
CA MET A 36 5.77 -4.25 1.96
C MET A 36 4.54 -4.32 2.84
N ASP A 37 4.73 -4.19 4.17
CA ASP A 37 3.63 -4.03 5.10
C ASP A 37 2.64 -3.02 4.51
N GLU A 38 1.36 -3.41 4.36
CA GLU A 38 0.35 -2.45 3.93
C GLU A 38 0.47 -1.24 4.86
N PRO A 39 0.57 -0.02 4.30
CA PRO A 39 0.68 1.17 5.14
C PRO A 39 -0.49 1.12 6.12
N ASN A 40 -0.18 1.10 7.41
CA ASN A 40 -1.16 1.06 8.49
C ASN A 40 -1.95 2.36 8.41
N HIS A 41 -2.95 2.39 7.54
CA HIS A 41 -3.77 3.55 7.32
C HIS A 41 -4.52 3.79 8.63
N PRO A 42 -4.30 4.93 9.30
CA PRO A 42 -5.00 5.21 10.53
C PRO A 42 -6.50 5.13 10.22
N LYS A 43 -7.22 4.28 10.96
CA LYS A 43 -8.68 4.14 10.83
C LYS A 43 -9.30 5.52 10.98
N ARG A 44 -9.71 6.14 9.87
CA ARG A 44 -10.36 7.44 9.87
C ARG A 44 -11.67 7.31 10.63
N ARG A 45 -11.82 8.03 11.74
CA ARG A 45 -13.08 8.06 12.49
C ARG A 45 -14.12 8.82 11.67
N LEU A 46 -15.13 8.10 11.18
CA LEU A 46 -16.29 8.71 10.53
C LEU A 46 -16.99 9.64 11.54
N GLY A 47 -17.33 10.86 11.11
CA GLY A 47 -18.00 11.83 11.96
C GLY A 47 -17.09 12.59 12.94
N GLY A 48 -15.76 12.60 12.76
CA GLY A 48 -14.84 13.42 13.58
C GLY A 48 -15.12 14.94 13.53
N LEU A 49 -15.89 15.38 12.52
CA LEU A 49 -16.34 16.75 12.33
C LEU A 49 -17.80 16.98 12.78
N LYS A 50 -18.48 15.96 13.34
CA LYS A 50 -19.87 16.08 13.80
C LYS A 50 -19.96 17.18 14.87
N GLY A 51 -20.67 18.25 14.55
CA GLY A 51 -20.84 19.42 15.44
C GLY A 51 -19.67 20.40 15.45
N LYS A 52 -18.63 20.19 14.64
CA LYS A 52 -17.51 21.15 14.48
C LYS A 52 -17.65 22.03 13.22
N VAL A 53 -18.51 21.63 12.29
CA VAL A 53 -18.82 22.39 11.07
C VAL A 53 -20.32 22.64 11.06
N GLY A 54 -20.71 23.91 11.14
CA GLY A 54 -22.09 24.35 10.95
C GLY A 54 -22.36 24.62 9.47
N THR A 55 -23.59 24.40 9.03
CA THR A 55 -24.04 24.93 7.75
C THR A 55 -24.24 26.44 7.92
N PRO A 56 -23.64 27.29 7.06
CA PRO A 56 -23.92 28.72 7.08
C PRO A 56 -25.41 28.96 6.84
N ASP A 57 -25.99 29.97 7.51
CA ASP A 57 -27.40 30.33 7.32
C ASP A 57 -27.69 30.85 5.90
N ASP A 58 -26.66 31.39 5.24
CA ASP A 58 -26.68 31.77 3.83
C ASP A 58 -25.50 31.12 3.09
N PHE A 59 -25.82 30.26 2.13
CA PHE A 59 -24.83 29.58 1.28
C PHE A 59 -24.04 30.57 0.40
N ASN A 60 -24.63 31.72 0.07
CA ASN A 60 -24.00 32.73 -0.78
C ASN A 60 -23.28 33.82 0.01
N ALA A 61 -23.19 33.69 1.34
CA ALA A 61 -22.43 34.63 2.15
C ALA A 61 -20.96 34.65 1.67
N PRO A 62 -20.36 35.83 1.53
CA PRO A 62 -18.95 35.94 1.18
C PRO A 62 -18.12 35.22 2.22
N LEU A 63 -17.16 34.41 1.77
CA LEU A 63 -16.17 33.78 2.64
C LEU A 63 -15.13 34.85 2.99
N ASP A 64 -15.23 35.45 4.18
CA ASP A 64 -14.28 36.45 4.66
C ASP A 64 -12.84 35.90 4.69
N ASP A 65 -12.69 34.58 4.92
CA ASP A 65 -11.40 33.89 5.01
C ASP A 65 -10.68 33.73 3.66
N LEU A 66 -11.35 33.96 2.52
CA LEU A 66 -10.77 33.81 1.18
C LEU A 66 -10.07 35.09 0.67
N ALA A 67 -10.10 36.17 1.45
CA ALA A 67 -9.50 37.46 1.08
C ALA A 67 -7.98 37.48 1.25
N ASP A 68 -7.43 36.65 2.13
CA ASP A 68 -6.00 36.67 2.48
C ASP A 68 -5.11 35.84 1.52
N ASP A 69 -5.68 34.99 0.67
CA ASP A 69 -4.94 34.04 -0.21
C ASP A 69 -4.78 34.52 -1.68
N MET A 70 -5.07 35.79 -1.99
CA MET A 70 -4.89 36.38 -3.32
C MET A 70 -3.92 37.57 -3.37
N LEU A 71 -2.70 37.38 -2.84
CA LEU A 71 -1.55 38.29 -3.04
C LEU A 71 -0.40 37.61 -3.82
#